data_AF-A0A975JB96-F1
#
_entry.id   AF-A0A975JB96-F1
#
_cell.length_a   1.000
_cell.length_b   1.000
_cell.length_c   1.000
_cell.angle_alpha   90.00
_cell.angle_beta   90.00
_cell.angle_gamma   90.00
#
_symmetry.space_group_name_H-M   'P 1'
#
loop_
_entity.id
_entity.type
_entity.pdbx_description
1 polymer ?
#
loop_
_entity_poly.entity_id
_entity_poly.type
_entity_poly.pdbx_seq_one_letter_code
_entity_poly.pdbx_strand_id
1 'polypeptide(L)'
;MRRIAATAALATALASGAAAQDFRAANDVIVTPVAGGFAATSDAGLGARGYWCAAADYAKSVRGAANGARLYIKGTRARGLGQRAPVVFTLDPAGLEPQPATILGASLSRPGSTLAVGHAIGFCVDGKLITDGDR
;
A
#
# COMPACT_ATOMS: atom_id res chain seq x y z
N MET A 1 38.11 24.51 49.46
CA MET A 1 36.70 24.49 49.00
C MET A 1 36.65 23.75 47.67
N ARG A 2 36.16 22.51 47.66
CA ARG A 2 36.06 21.64 46.48
C ARG A 2 34.63 21.71 45.96
N ARG A 3 34.41 22.16 44.72
CA ARG A 3 33.14 22.01 44.01
C ARG A 3 33.41 21.14 42.79
N ILE A 4 33.08 19.86 42.91
CA ILE A 4 33.09 18.89 41.80
C ILE A 4 31.78 19.14 41.05
N ALA A 5 31.86 19.75 39.87
CA ALA A 5 30.72 19.89 38.97
C ALA A 5 30.58 18.58 38.17
N ALA A 6 29.63 17.74 38.56
CA ALA A 6 29.24 16.57 37.79
C ALA A 6 28.19 16.98 36.75
N THR A 7 28.63 17.24 35.51
CA THR A 7 27.74 17.37 34.36
C THR A 7 27.25 15.99 33.95
N ALA A 8 26.03 15.63 34.36
CA ALA A 8 25.33 14.46 33.85
C ALA A 8 24.83 14.76 32.43
N ALA A 9 25.52 14.25 31.41
CA ALA A 9 25.06 14.26 30.04
C ALA A 9 23.93 13.22 29.88
N LEU A 10 22.68 13.69 29.82
CA LEU A 10 21.50 12.86 29.59
C LEU A 10 21.41 12.53 28.09
N ALA A 11 21.98 11.40 27.68
CA ALA A 11 21.83 10.88 26.33
C ALA A 11 20.44 10.24 26.18
N THR A 12 19.46 11.00 25.67
CA THR A 12 18.16 10.45 25.25
C THR A 12 18.34 9.67 23.95
N ALA A 13 18.50 8.35 24.07
CA ALA A 13 18.38 7.45 22.94
C ALA A 13 16.91 7.43 22.48
N LEU A 14 16.60 8.16 21.41
CA LEU A 14 15.35 8.02 20.67
C LEU A 14 15.36 6.64 20.01
N ALA A 15 14.82 5.65 20.71
CA ALA A 15 14.43 4.38 20.11
C ALA A 15 13.27 4.66 19.16
N SER A 16 13.57 5.00 17.91
CA SER A 16 12.59 5.02 16.83
C SER A 16 12.18 3.58 16.55
N GLY A 17 11.20 3.08 17.31
CA GLY A 17 10.49 1.86 16.94
C GLY A 17 9.98 2.05 15.51
N ALA A 18 10.31 1.12 14.62
CA ALA A 18 9.79 1.08 13.26
C ALA A 18 8.27 0.88 13.33
N ALA A 19 7.54 1.98 13.51
CA ALA A 19 6.10 1.99 13.37
C ALA A 19 5.78 1.55 11.94
N ALA A 20 4.82 0.64 11.79
CA ALA A 20 4.12 0.41 10.54
C ALA A 20 3.53 1.75 10.09
N GLN A 21 4.27 2.53 9.31
CA GLN A 21 3.83 3.85 8.88
C GLN A 21 2.80 3.69 7.79
N ASP A 22 1.62 4.23 8.04
CA ASP A 22 0.56 4.38 7.06
C ASP A 22 1.08 5.27 5.93
N PHE A 23 1.00 4.76 4.70
CA PHE A 23 1.35 5.50 3.50
C PHE A 23 0.09 6.03 2.84
N ARG A 24 0.07 7.32 2.50
CA ARG A 24 -0.98 7.92 1.69
C ARG A 24 -0.58 7.88 0.22
N ALA A 25 -1.31 7.10 -0.57
CA ALA A 25 -1.10 7.02 -2.01
C ALA A 25 -1.62 8.26 -2.75
N ALA A 26 -1.22 8.39 -4.02
CA ALA A 26 -1.60 9.48 -4.91
C ALA A 26 -3.12 9.68 -5.08
N ASN A 27 -3.92 8.63 -4.85
CA ASN A 27 -5.38 8.66 -4.87
C ASN A 27 -5.99 8.76 -3.45
N ASP A 28 -5.24 9.25 -2.47
CA ASP A 28 -5.61 9.41 -1.06
C ASP A 28 -5.94 8.13 -0.27
N VAL A 29 -5.82 6.96 -0.90
CA VAL A 29 -5.99 5.68 -0.21
C VAL A 29 -4.83 5.46 0.76
N ILE A 30 -5.17 5.05 1.98
CA ILE A 30 -4.18 4.65 2.98
C ILE A 30 -3.76 3.21 2.71
N VAL A 31 -2.45 2.99 2.61
CA VAL A 31 -1.80 1.69 2.49
C VAL A 31 -0.99 1.42 3.74
N THR A 32 -1.26 0.28 4.38
CA THR A 32 -0.58 -0.11 5.62
C THR A 32 0.28 -1.36 5.39
N PRO A 33 1.53 -1.41 5.89
CA PRO A 33 2.34 -2.63 5.79
C PRO A 33 1.75 -3.72 6.68
N VAL A 34 1.76 -4.97 6.19
CA VAL A 34 1.19 -6.12 6.89
C VAL A 34 2.08 -7.36 6.74
N ALA A 35 1.80 -8.41 7.50
CA ALA A 35 2.56 -9.66 7.40
C ALA A 35 2.56 -10.22 5.96
N GLY A 36 3.74 -10.19 5.33
CA GLY A 36 3.98 -10.67 3.97
C GLY A 36 3.21 -9.90 2.89
N GLY A 37 3.00 -8.60 3.06
CA GLY A 37 2.35 -7.75 2.06
C GLY A 37 2.08 -6.32 2.55
N PHE A 38 1.13 -5.66 1.91
CA PHE A 38 0.61 -4.35 2.29
C PHE A 38 -0.87 -4.23 1.91
N ALA A 39 -1.67 -3.58 2.74
CA ALA A 39 -3.11 -3.51 2.59
C ALA A 39 -3.55 -2.12 2.15
N ALA A 40 -4.20 -2.02 1.00
CA ALA A 40 -4.92 -0.82 0.60
C ALA A 40 -6.31 -0.84 1.25
N THR A 41 -6.65 0.21 1.98
CA THR A 41 -7.82 0.23 2.88
C THR A 41 -9.14 0.54 2.18
N SER A 42 -9.12 1.25 1.06
CA SER A 42 -10.30 1.63 0.26
C SER A 42 -9.94 1.78 -1.22
N ASP A 43 -10.94 2.08 -2.06
CA ASP A 43 -10.77 2.38 -3.49
C ASP A 43 -10.80 3.86 -3.85
N ALA A 44 -10.99 4.76 -2.88
CA ALA A 44 -11.19 6.20 -3.12
C ALA A 44 -12.28 6.53 -4.17
N GLY A 45 -13.35 5.73 -4.26
CA GLY A 45 -14.43 5.92 -5.24
C GLY A 45 -14.12 5.39 -6.64
N LEU A 46 -12.91 4.89 -6.90
CA LEU A 46 -12.45 4.48 -8.23
C LEU A 46 -12.61 2.96 -8.48
N GLY A 47 -13.18 2.23 -7.52
CA GLY A 47 -13.32 0.78 -7.57
C GLY A 47 -11.97 0.06 -7.62
N ALA A 48 -11.88 -1.06 -8.35
CA ALA A 48 -10.66 -1.85 -8.40
C ALA A 48 -9.42 -1.08 -8.86
N ARG A 49 -9.59 -0.11 -9.77
CA ARG A 49 -8.52 0.78 -10.22
C ARG A 49 -7.88 1.55 -9.06
N GLY A 50 -8.68 2.00 -8.10
CA GLY A 50 -8.20 2.71 -6.92
C GLY A 50 -7.33 1.83 -6.02
N TYR A 51 -7.74 0.58 -5.79
CA TYR A 51 -6.92 -0.38 -5.04
C TYR A 51 -5.59 -0.69 -5.74
N TRP A 52 -5.64 -0.95 -7.05
CA TRP A 52 -4.44 -1.23 -7.85
C TRP A 52 -3.49 -0.03 -7.91
N CYS A 53 -4.03 1.19 -8.07
CA CYS A 53 -3.25 2.42 -8.01
C CYS A 53 -2.52 2.56 -6.68
N ALA A 54 -3.27 2.49 -5.56
CA ALA A 54 -2.71 2.71 -4.23
C ALA A 54 -1.60 1.71 -3.91
N ALA A 55 -1.84 0.44 -4.24
CA ALA A 55 -0.87 -0.63 -4.06
C ALA A 55 0.38 -0.45 -4.92
N ALA A 56 0.23 0.01 -6.17
CA ALA A 56 1.35 0.23 -7.07
C ALA A 56 2.20 1.44 -6.67
N ASP A 57 1.56 2.52 -6.21
CA ASP A 57 2.26 3.69 -5.67
C ASP A 57 3.07 3.30 -4.44
N TYR A 58 2.47 2.55 -3.50
CA TYR A 58 3.22 2.01 -2.36
C TYR A 58 4.39 1.11 -2.79
N ALA A 59 4.15 0.19 -3.73
CA ALA A 59 5.19 -0.71 -4.23
C ALA A 59 6.36 0.06 -4.85
N LYS A 60 6.09 1.13 -5.58
CA LYS A 60 7.12 1.95 -6.21
C LYS A 60 7.83 2.87 -5.22
N SER A 61 7.05 3.66 -4.47
CA SER A 61 7.52 4.74 -3.61
C SER A 61 8.14 4.23 -2.31
N VAL A 62 7.60 3.15 -1.73
CA VAL A 62 8.08 2.60 -0.44
C VAL A 62 8.91 1.33 -0.63
N ARG A 63 8.55 0.47 -1.60
CA ARG A 63 9.24 -0.82 -1.82
C ARG A 63 10.27 -0.79 -2.95
N GLY A 64 10.41 0.33 -3.66
CA GLY A 64 11.40 0.49 -4.74
C GLY A 64 11.15 -0.41 -5.95
N ALA A 65 9.92 -0.88 -6.16
CA ALA A 65 9.59 -1.78 -7.24
C ALA A 65 9.72 -1.11 -8.62
N ALA A 66 10.35 -1.81 -9.57
CA ALA A 66 10.41 -1.38 -10.95
C ALA A 66 9.03 -1.44 -11.63
N ASN A 67 8.81 -0.64 -12.67
CA ASN A 67 7.54 -0.63 -13.42
C ASN A 67 7.17 -2.03 -13.99
N GLY A 68 8.17 -2.83 -14.37
CA GLY A 68 7.97 -4.20 -14.86
C GLY A 68 7.73 -5.26 -13.78
N ALA A 69 7.93 -4.91 -12.50
CA ALA A 69 7.70 -5.83 -11.40
C ALA A 69 6.22 -6.23 -11.32
N ARG A 70 5.97 -7.43 -10.80
CA ARG A 70 4.62 -7.98 -10.66
C ARG A 70 4.07 -7.67 -9.28
N LEU A 71 2.88 -7.10 -9.26
CA LEU A 71 2.06 -6.90 -8.08
C LEU A 71 0.99 -7.99 -8.06
N TYR A 72 0.76 -8.59 -6.89
CA TYR A 72 -0.16 -9.70 -6.71
C TYR A 72 -1.16 -9.38 -5.62
N ILE A 73 -2.39 -9.87 -5.77
CA ILE A 73 -3.36 -9.93 -4.69
C ILE A 73 -3.04 -11.16 -3.85
N LYS A 74 -2.75 -10.94 -2.57
CA LYS A 74 -2.58 -12.00 -1.58
C LYS A 74 -3.93 -12.45 -1.02
N GLY A 75 -4.87 -11.53 -0.89
CA GLY A 75 -6.22 -11.81 -0.45
C GLY A 75 -6.97 -10.54 -0.02
N THR A 76 -8.20 -10.71 0.44
CA THR A 76 -9.00 -9.66 1.04
C THR A 76 -9.02 -9.82 2.57
N ARG A 77 -9.15 -8.72 3.29
CA ARG A 77 -9.48 -8.78 4.72
C ARG A 77 -10.98 -8.83 4.93
N ALA A 78 -11.38 -9.40 6.07
CA ALA A 78 -12.78 -9.41 6.50
C ALA A 78 -13.35 -7.98 6.55
N ARG A 79 -14.59 -7.83 6.07
CA ARG A 79 -15.32 -6.55 6.06
C ARG A 79 -15.59 -6.10 7.50
N GLY A 80 -15.35 -4.83 7.80
CA GLY A 80 -16.11 -4.14 8.84
C GLY A 80 -17.51 -3.81 8.31
N LEU A 81 -18.53 -3.81 9.17
CA LEU A 81 -19.88 -3.40 8.77
C LEU A 81 -19.85 -1.98 8.17
N GLY A 82 -20.34 -1.83 6.93
CA GLY A 82 -20.42 -0.53 6.23
C GLY A 82 -19.15 -0.05 5.52
N GLN A 83 -18.03 -0.78 5.56
CA GLN A 83 -16.78 -0.38 4.89
C GLN A 83 -16.40 -1.31 3.73
N ARG A 84 -15.78 -0.76 2.68
CA ARG A 84 -15.13 -1.58 1.63
C ARG A 84 -13.99 -2.38 2.28
N ALA A 85 -13.90 -3.67 1.97
CA ALA A 85 -12.86 -4.52 2.57
C ALA A 85 -11.46 -4.11 2.09
N PRO A 86 -10.47 -4.03 3.00
CA PRO A 86 -9.08 -3.85 2.59
C PRO A 86 -8.60 -5.00 1.70
N VAL A 87 -7.82 -4.68 0.68
CA VAL A 87 -7.21 -5.67 -0.22
C VAL A 87 -5.72 -5.73 0.07
N VAL A 88 -5.22 -6.94 0.32
CA VAL A 88 -3.81 -7.18 0.61
C VAL A 88 -3.08 -7.53 -0.67
N PHE A 89 -2.05 -6.74 -0.95
CA PHE A 89 -1.14 -6.93 -2.07
C PHE A 89 0.23 -7.41 -1.61
N THR A 90 0.98 -8.01 -2.52
CA THR A 90 2.37 -8.45 -2.31
C THR A 90 3.16 -8.36 -3.61
N LEU A 91 4.48 -8.26 -3.49
CA LEU A 91 5.44 -8.40 -4.60
C LEU A 91 6.05 -9.82 -4.65
N ASP A 92 5.79 -10.62 -3.62
CA ASP A 92 6.25 -12.00 -3.51
C ASP A 92 5.14 -12.97 -3.97
N PRO A 93 5.37 -13.77 -5.03
CA PRO A 93 4.40 -14.73 -5.52
C PRO A 93 4.35 -16.05 -4.71
N ALA A 94 5.19 -16.23 -3.68
CA ALA A 94 5.27 -17.48 -2.96
C ALA A 94 3.90 -17.93 -2.40
N GLY A 95 3.49 -19.16 -2.76
CA GLY A 95 2.22 -19.74 -2.34
C GLY A 95 0.98 -19.18 -3.05
N LEU A 96 1.16 -18.38 -4.10
CA LEU A 96 0.08 -17.89 -4.98
C LEU A 96 0.13 -18.61 -6.32
N GLU A 97 -1.03 -18.82 -6.93
CA GLU A 97 -1.14 -19.26 -8.33
C GLU A 97 -1.35 -18.01 -9.21
N PRO A 98 -0.32 -17.53 -9.94
CA PRO A 98 -0.42 -16.27 -10.66
C PRO A 98 -1.45 -16.29 -11.79
N GLN A 99 -2.36 -15.32 -11.78
CA GLN A 99 -3.39 -15.18 -12.82
C GLN A 99 -3.48 -13.74 -13.29
N PRO A 100 -3.53 -13.45 -14.60
CA PRO A 100 -3.69 -12.08 -15.07
C PRO A 100 -5.00 -11.45 -14.57
N ALA A 101 -4.93 -10.21 -14.08
CA ALA A 101 -6.11 -9.44 -13.67
C ALA A 101 -6.89 -8.90 -14.89
N THR A 102 -7.48 -9.79 -15.69
CA THR A 102 -8.21 -9.43 -16.93
C THR A 102 -9.49 -8.64 -16.66
N ILE A 103 -10.18 -8.95 -15.56
CA ILE A 103 -11.36 -8.23 -15.07
C ILE A 103 -10.99 -7.63 -13.71
N LEU A 104 -10.70 -6.33 -13.67
CA LEU A 104 -10.17 -5.68 -12.46
C LEU A 104 -11.10 -5.83 -11.26
N GLY A 105 -12.41 -5.67 -11.42
CA GLY A 105 -13.38 -5.83 -10.33
C GLY A 105 -13.33 -7.22 -9.70
N ALA A 106 -13.30 -8.27 -10.53
CA ALA A 106 -13.22 -9.66 -10.07
C ALA A 106 -11.83 -10.03 -9.54
N SER A 107 -10.78 -9.33 -9.95
CA SER A 107 -9.41 -9.61 -9.50
C SER A 107 -9.24 -9.42 -7.99
N LEU A 108 -9.92 -8.42 -7.40
CA LEU A 108 -9.80 -8.06 -5.98
C LEU A 108 -10.11 -9.21 -5.03
N SER A 109 -10.97 -10.15 -5.42
CA SER A 109 -11.39 -11.31 -4.62
C SER A 109 -10.64 -12.60 -4.96
N ARG A 110 -9.68 -12.56 -5.89
CA ARG A 110 -8.96 -13.74 -6.40
C ARG A 110 -7.48 -13.66 -6.03
N PRO A 111 -7.04 -14.34 -4.96
CA PRO A 111 -5.63 -14.49 -4.63
C PRO A 111 -4.82 -14.96 -5.85
N GLY A 112 -3.61 -14.42 -6.02
CA GLY A 112 -2.76 -14.67 -7.18
C GLY A 112 -3.05 -13.78 -8.40
N SER A 113 -4.17 -13.05 -8.41
CA SER A 113 -4.42 -12.04 -9.45
C SER A 113 -3.26 -11.05 -9.52
N THR A 114 -2.73 -10.83 -10.72
CA THR A 114 -1.50 -10.07 -10.91
C THR A 114 -1.60 -9.02 -12.01
N LEU A 115 -0.93 -7.89 -11.75
CA LEU A 115 -0.75 -6.79 -12.68
C LEU A 115 0.68 -6.26 -12.59
N ALA A 116 1.21 -5.68 -13.68
CA ALA A 116 2.49 -4.99 -13.63
C ALA A 116 2.35 -3.68 -12.84
N VAL A 117 3.35 -3.33 -12.03
CA VAL A 117 3.36 -2.08 -11.25
C VAL A 117 3.13 -0.87 -12.16
N GLY A 118 3.81 -0.80 -13.31
CA GLY A 118 3.67 0.31 -14.25
C GLY A 118 2.27 0.45 -14.84
N HIS A 119 1.59 -0.67 -15.15
CA HIS A 119 0.20 -0.63 -15.61
C HIS A 119 -0.72 -0.12 -14.50
N ALA A 120 -0.56 -0.63 -13.28
CA ALA A 120 -1.35 -0.22 -12.13
C ALA A 120 -1.15 1.28 -11.77
N ILE A 121 0.06 1.83 -11.95
CA ILE A 121 0.32 3.28 -11.82
C ILE A 121 -0.48 4.11 -12.83
N GLY A 122 -0.75 3.60 -14.03
CA GLY A 122 -1.60 4.29 -15.00
C GLY A 122 -2.98 4.64 -14.42
N PHE A 123 -3.54 3.77 -13.58
CA PHE A 123 -4.81 4.01 -12.92
C PHE A 123 -4.77 5.18 -11.91
N CYS A 124 -3.60 5.54 -11.40
CA CYS A 124 -3.46 6.72 -10.55
C CYS A 124 -3.65 8.00 -11.34
N VAL A 125 -3.14 8.06 -12.56
CA VAL A 125 -3.33 9.21 -13.46
C VAL A 125 -4.80 9.32 -13.86
N ASP A 126 -5.41 8.21 -14.28
CA ASP A 126 -6.84 8.17 -14.63
C ASP A 126 -7.72 8.61 -13.45
N GLY A 127 -7.41 8.13 -12.25
CA GLY A 127 -8.12 8.48 -11.03
C GLY A 127 -8.07 9.98 -10.73
N LYS A 128 -6.88 10.59 -10.84
CA LYS A 128 -6.70 12.03 -10.63
C LYS A 128 -7.53 12.86 -11.61
N LEU A 129 -7.57 12.46 -12.89
CA LEU A 129 -8.37 13.16 -13.91
C LEU A 129 -9.87 13.11 -13.61
N ILE A 130 -10.37 11.98 -13.12
CA ILE A 130 -11.78 11.82 -12.73
C ILE A 130 -12.11 12.73 -11.55
N THR A 131 -11.24 12.81 -10.53
CA THR A 131 -11.49 13.62 -9.33
C THR A 131 -11.33 15.11 -9.56
N ASP A 132 -10.48 15.54 -10.50
CA ASP A 132 -10.28 16.95 -10.80
C ASP A 132 -11.36 17.52 -11.73
N GLY A 133 -12.04 16.68 -12.53
CA GLY A 133 -13.14 17.09 -13.41
C GLY A 133 -14.51 17.24 -12.71
N ASP A 134 -14.62 16.84 -11.44
CA ASP A 134 -15.84 16.90 -10.62
C ASP A 134 -15.83 18.07 -9.61
N ARG A 135 -14.82 18.94 -9.68
CA ARG A 135 -14.70 20.18 -8.88
C ARG A 135 -14.85 21.42 -9.76
#